data_AF-A0A6N7CDL4-F1
#
_entry.id   AF-A0A6N7CDL4-F1
#
_cell.length_a   1.000
_cell.length_b   1.000
_cell.length_c   1.000
_cell.angle_alpha   90.00
_cell.angle_beta   90.00
_cell.angle_gamma   90.00
#
_symmetry.space_group_name_H-M   'P 1'
#
loop_
_entity.id
_entity.type
_entity.pdbx_description
1 polymer ?
#
loop_
_entity_poly.entity_id
_entity_poly.type
_entity_poly.pdbx_seq_one_letter_code
_entity_poly.pdbx_strand_id
1 'polypeptide(L)'
;MMNTASVAQWSSLTEKLGEVGTSIHLTWDELEGVVGELPPSASNHRAWWSGDRPHVREWQSAGFSVANVQLGARVTFVRATDDGVRADHVEDVRRSAITPNLTTQPDSYLELPDLLLVTCVKTKLDVPAAAKDLYISQLFKKQRAYAEGRSVPWFILSAEYGLVAPDDWLAPYERYLPDTPAAYRAAWGAWAVERLELLAGPLDGKVVEIHAGAPYISAIADHLIGKGATVVNRLEGLTMGARLQWYASNHTVDSDADTVPTGERVHEAADSFVAMLTDESRAVPATDFLERGSEGLRLPGLYSWWVDDSGASDLATGLDAPIARGLIYAGLAGATRWPSGKRSTNTLWLRITGMHLGGRHEFSTFRLTLGSILASATGYSTIDEEALTAWMKQHLKVLAVPYDDADTLGRLEDDVLTKIDPPLNLKGMDPTPIRKRLTELRRNHR
;
A
#
# COMPACT_ATOMS: atom_id res chain seq x y z
N MET A 1 36.69 -11.83 38.94
CA MET A 1 37.63 -11.15 38.03
C MET A 1 36.85 -10.74 36.80
N MET A 2 36.62 -9.43 36.60
CA MET A 2 36.10 -8.94 35.32
C MET A 2 37.27 -8.94 34.34
N ASN A 3 37.15 -9.72 33.26
CA ASN A 3 38.15 -9.73 32.21
C ASN A 3 37.95 -8.47 31.36
N THR A 4 38.88 -7.53 31.42
CA THR A 4 38.87 -6.34 30.56
C THR A 4 39.27 -6.76 29.15
N ALA A 5 38.28 -7.12 28.32
CA ALA A 5 38.49 -7.36 26.91
C ALA A 5 39.13 -6.11 26.27
N SER A 6 40.28 -6.29 25.63
CA SER A 6 41.04 -5.20 25.05
C SER A 6 40.26 -4.60 23.88
N VAL A 7 39.78 -3.37 24.02
CA VAL A 7 39.09 -2.66 22.93
C VAL A 7 40.07 -2.50 21.76
N ALA A 8 39.62 -2.85 20.55
CA ALA A 8 40.44 -2.78 19.35
C ALA A 8 41.04 -1.36 19.13
N GLN A 9 42.35 -1.31 18.95
CA GLN A 9 43.15 -0.09 18.76
C GLN A 9 43.38 0.17 17.26
N TRP A 10 42.51 0.99 16.68
CA TRP A 10 42.45 1.25 15.24
C TRP A 10 43.58 2.14 14.71
N SER A 11 44.25 2.90 15.58
CA SER A 11 45.42 3.71 15.23
C SER A 11 46.57 2.90 14.61
N SER A 12 46.76 1.65 15.06
CA SER A 12 47.78 0.73 14.52
C SER A 12 47.48 0.31 13.07
N LEU A 13 46.20 0.29 12.68
CA LEU A 13 45.79 0.06 11.29
C LEU A 13 46.01 1.31 10.44
N THR A 14 45.79 2.51 10.98
CA THR A 14 46.08 3.79 10.30
C THR A 14 47.56 3.89 9.92
N GLU A 15 48.47 3.56 10.84
CA GLU A 15 49.92 3.54 10.58
C GLU A 15 50.29 2.52 9.48
N LYS A 16 49.80 1.27 9.62
CA LYS A 16 50.03 0.21 8.61
C LYS A 16 49.45 0.52 7.23
N LEU A 17 48.35 1.26 7.15
CA LEU A 17 47.77 1.73 5.89
C LEU A 17 48.57 2.91 5.30
N GLY A 18 49.21 3.73 6.12
CA GLY A 18 50.08 4.82 5.67
C GLY A 18 51.19 4.34 4.73
N GLU A 19 51.78 3.18 5.01
CA GLU A 19 52.85 2.55 4.22
C GLU A 19 52.37 1.89 2.91
N VAL A 20 51.06 1.70 2.71
CA VAL A 20 50.49 0.99 1.56
C VAL A 20 50.34 1.92 0.35
N GLY A 21 50.79 1.48 -0.83
CA GLY A 21 50.71 2.27 -2.07
C GLY A 21 49.26 2.56 -2.50
N THR A 22 48.54 1.53 -2.96
CA THR A 22 47.22 1.66 -3.61
C THR A 22 46.12 0.82 -2.96
N SER A 23 46.41 -0.41 -2.55
CA SER A 23 45.45 -1.26 -1.84
C SER A 23 46.14 -2.32 -0.98
N ILE A 24 45.43 -2.80 0.04
CA ILE A 24 45.83 -3.95 0.85
C ILE A 24 44.63 -4.84 1.16
N HIS A 25 44.88 -6.14 1.19
CA HIS A 25 43.93 -7.15 1.65
C HIS A 25 44.43 -7.71 2.98
N LEU A 26 43.58 -7.74 4.01
CA LEU A 26 43.89 -8.33 5.32
C LEU A 26 42.84 -9.40 5.62
N THR A 27 43.28 -10.61 5.93
CA THR A 27 42.40 -11.63 6.54
C THR A 27 41.97 -11.22 7.93
N TRP A 28 40.98 -11.91 8.50
CA TRP A 28 40.47 -11.59 9.83
C TRP A 28 41.55 -11.69 10.91
N ASP A 29 42.34 -12.76 10.90
CA ASP A 29 43.46 -12.99 11.83
C ASP A 29 44.59 -11.95 11.65
N GLU A 30 44.89 -11.55 10.41
CA GLU A 30 45.88 -10.49 10.11
C GLU A 30 45.40 -9.09 10.52
N LEU A 31 44.09 -8.88 10.61
CA LEU A 31 43.47 -7.64 11.04
C LEU A 31 43.40 -7.58 12.58
N GLU A 32 42.98 -8.67 13.23
CA GLU A 32 43.03 -8.83 14.69
C GLU A 32 44.48 -8.78 15.22
N GLY A 33 45.44 -9.31 14.48
CA GLY A 33 46.87 -9.17 14.78
C GLY A 33 47.41 -7.73 14.68
N VAL A 34 46.65 -6.78 14.10
CA VAL A 34 47.02 -5.36 13.97
C VAL A 34 46.25 -4.48 14.95
N VAL A 35 44.93 -4.70 15.11
CA VAL A 35 44.09 -3.85 15.96
C VAL A 35 43.70 -4.49 17.29
N GLY A 36 44.00 -5.77 17.53
CA GLY A 36 43.44 -6.55 18.63
C GLY A 36 42.07 -7.15 18.29
N GLU A 37 41.45 -7.82 19.27
CA GLU A 37 40.21 -8.58 19.11
C GLU A 37 39.06 -7.72 18.52
N LEU A 38 38.48 -8.16 17.40
CA LEU A 38 37.42 -7.41 16.73
C LEU A 38 36.08 -7.58 17.44
N PRO A 39 35.30 -6.50 17.65
CA PRO A 39 34.00 -6.61 18.30
C PRO A 39 33.04 -7.46 17.45
N PRO A 40 32.11 -8.23 18.04
CA PRO A 40 31.16 -9.07 17.28
C PRO A 40 30.33 -8.31 16.23
N SER A 41 30.15 -7.00 16.37
CA SER A 41 29.49 -6.17 15.36
C SER A 41 30.29 -6.05 14.05
N ALA A 42 31.62 -6.14 14.09
CA ALA A 42 32.49 -6.10 12.92
C ALA A 42 32.34 -7.36 12.06
N SER A 43 32.20 -8.54 12.69
CA SER A 43 31.99 -9.82 11.99
C SER A 43 30.52 -10.07 11.63
N ASN A 44 29.54 -9.50 12.34
CA ASN A 44 28.13 -9.75 12.06
C ASN A 44 27.43 -8.71 11.15
N HIS A 45 28.00 -7.51 10.96
CA HIS A 45 27.30 -6.42 10.27
C HIS A 45 28.19 -5.70 9.24
N ARG A 46 27.92 -5.89 7.94
CA ARG A 46 28.69 -5.20 6.87
C ARG A 46 28.63 -3.67 6.98
N ALA A 47 27.49 -3.12 7.42
CA ALA A 47 27.33 -1.67 7.65
C ALA A 47 28.18 -1.12 8.81
N TRP A 48 28.87 -1.97 9.57
CA TRP A 48 29.84 -1.55 10.59
C TRP A 48 31.14 -1.01 9.96
N TRP A 49 31.47 -1.43 8.73
CA TRP A 49 32.69 -1.05 8.00
C TRP A 49 32.53 0.22 7.14
N SER A 50 31.40 0.91 7.22
CA SER A 50 31.09 2.08 6.40
C SER A 50 30.23 3.12 7.14
N GLY A 51 30.14 4.31 6.53
CA GLY A 51 29.49 5.48 7.11
C GLY A 51 30.40 6.23 8.09
N ASP A 52 29.87 7.30 8.67
CA ASP A 52 30.62 8.17 9.57
C ASP A 52 30.66 7.61 11.00
N ARG A 53 31.76 6.93 11.36
CA ARG A 53 31.95 6.29 12.67
C ARG A 53 33.41 6.46 13.14
N PRO A 54 33.70 6.49 14.45
CA PRO A 54 35.05 6.72 14.96
C PRO A 54 36.13 5.84 14.32
N HIS A 55 35.93 4.51 14.30
CA HIS A 55 36.90 3.57 13.71
C HIS A 55 36.99 3.64 12.18
N VAL A 56 35.94 4.10 11.48
CA VAL A 56 35.97 4.29 10.02
C VAL A 56 36.78 5.54 9.66
N ARG A 57 36.73 6.58 10.49
CA ARG A 57 37.54 7.80 10.32
C ARG A 57 39.04 7.53 10.43
N GLU A 58 39.45 6.52 11.19
CA GLU A 58 40.86 6.14 11.37
C GLU A 58 41.52 5.78 10.03
N TRP A 59 41.01 4.78 9.30
CA TRP A 59 41.57 4.43 8.00
C TRP A 59 41.28 5.47 6.90
N GLN A 60 40.19 6.24 7.02
CA GLN A 60 39.96 7.41 6.15
C GLN A 60 41.02 8.50 6.36
N SER A 61 41.55 8.68 7.57
CA SER A 61 42.62 9.65 7.84
C SER A 61 43.96 9.25 7.19
N ALA A 62 44.20 7.95 6.97
CA ALA A 62 45.30 7.45 6.14
C ALA A 62 45.06 7.60 4.61
N GLY A 63 43.89 8.11 4.22
CA GLY A 63 43.46 8.24 2.83
C GLY A 63 42.87 6.95 2.23
N PHE A 64 42.38 6.02 3.05
CA PHE A 64 41.83 4.74 2.58
C PHE A 64 40.31 4.61 2.79
N SER A 65 39.66 3.87 1.91
CA SER A 65 38.28 3.41 2.06
C SER A 65 38.18 1.89 1.94
N VAL A 66 37.11 1.31 2.47
CA VAL A 66 36.89 -0.15 2.42
C VAL A 66 36.14 -0.50 1.13
N ALA A 67 36.84 -1.11 0.18
CA ALA A 67 36.26 -1.54 -1.09
C ALA A 67 35.46 -2.85 -0.97
N ASN A 68 35.86 -3.76 -0.07
CA ASN A 68 35.20 -5.05 0.09
C ASN A 68 35.37 -5.62 1.51
N VAL A 69 34.33 -6.29 2.01
CA VAL A 69 34.29 -6.97 3.31
C VAL A 69 33.64 -8.34 3.14
N GLN A 70 34.42 -9.39 3.30
CA GLN A 70 33.94 -10.74 3.59
C GLN A 70 33.96 -10.90 5.12
N LEU A 71 32.76 -10.81 5.70
CA LEU A 71 32.54 -10.84 7.15
C LEU A 71 33.13 -12.10 7.78
N GLY A 72 33.97 -11.93 8.82
CA GLY A 72 34.67 -13.03 9.48
C GLY A 72 35.79 -13.69 8.66
N ALA A 73 36.19 -13.12 7.52
CA ALA A 73 37.16 -13.72 6.62
C ALA A 73 38.23 -12.76 6.09
N ARG A 74 37.85 -11.64 5.45
CA ARG A 74 38.81 -10.72 4.78
C ARG A 74 38.22 -9.33 4.54
N VAL A 75 39.06 -8.30 4.71
CA VAL A 75 38.76 -6.90 4.40
C VAL A 75 39.75 -6.36 3.36
N THR A 76 39.28 -5.50 2.46
CA THR A 76 40.09 -4.83 1.43
C THR A 76 40.00 -3.32 1.58
N PHE A 77 41.14 -2.68 1.77
CA PHE A 77 41.30 -1.23 1.80
C PHE A 77 41.91 -0.73 0.48
N VAL A 78 41.40 0.38 -0.05
CA VAL A 78 41.90 1.05 -1.26
C VAL A 78 42.13 2.53 -0.99
N ARG A 79 43.21 3.11 -1.54
CA ARG A 79 43.52 4.54 -1.38
C ARG A 79 42.54 5.37 -2.22
N ALA A 80 41.95 6.39 -1.62
CA ALA A 80 41.13 7.36 -2.31
C ALA A 80 42.03 8.30 -3.13
N THR A 81 41.73 8.47 -4.41
CA THR A 81 42.45 9.38 -5.32
C THR A 81 41.60 10.62 -5.60
N ASP A 82 42.14 11.81 -5.31
CA ASP A 82 41.61 13.07 -5.81
C ASP A 82 41.82 13.15 -7.33
N ASP A 83 40.75 13.22 -8.13
CA ASP A 83 40.79 13.91 -9.43
C ASP A 83 39.39 14.22 -9.99
N GLY A 84 39.21 15.38 -10.63
CA GLY A 84 37.91 15.77 -11.17
C GLY A 84 37.66 17.21 -11.68
N VAL A 85 38.68 18.06 -11.94
CA VAL A 85 38.46 19.42 -12.50
C VAL A 85 39.58 19.88 -13.47
N ARG A 86 39.21 20.15 -14.75
CA ARG A 86 39.78 21.10 -15.77
C ARG A 86 39.24 20.73 -17.19
N ALA A 87 38.65 21.59 -18.04
CA ALA A 87 39.07 22.87 -18.69
C ALA A 87 39.98 22.65 -19.94
N ASP A 88 39.78 23.23 -21.15
CA ASP A 88 38.81 24.20 -21.71
C ASP A 88 38.74 24.15 -23.29
N HIS A 89 37.88 24.97 -23.94
CA HIS A 89 37.74 25.30 -25.39
C HIS A 89 36.95 24.32 -26.31
N VAL A 90 36.08 24.73 -27.26
CA VAL A 90 36.10 25.87 -28.23
C VAL A 90 34.68 26.49 -28.51
N GLU A 91 34.63 27.82 -28.70
CA GLU A 91 33.68 28.76 -29.39
C GLU A 91 32.20 28.37 -29.65
N ASP A 92 31.17 29.09 -29.18
CA ASP A 92 30.71 30.49 -29.37
C ASP A 92 29.65 30.69 -30.49
N VAL A 93 28.36 30.62 -30.09
CA VAL A 93 27.28 31.41 -30.72
C VAL A 93 26.38 31.99 -29.61
N ARG A 94 26.56 33.26 -29.30
CA ARG A 94 25.65 34.01 -28.41
C ARG A 94 24.26 34.20 -29.03
N ARG A 95 23.19 33.84 -28.29
CA ARG A 95 21.91 34.55 -28.37
C ARG A 95 21.18 34.57 -27.02
N SER A 96 21.34 35.71 -26.34
CA SER A 96 20.56 36.33 -25.25
C SER A 96 19.56 35.51 -24.41
N ALA A 97 19.75 35.59 -23.08
CA ALA A 97 18.76 35.73 -22.00
C ALA A 97 17.52 34.80 -22.02
N ILE A 98 17.20 34.09 -20.93
CA ILE A 98 16.86 34.66 -19.61
C ILE A 98 17.39 33.78 -18.47
N THR A 99 17.89 34.40 -17.40
CA THR A 99 18.12 33.75 -16.09
C THR A 99 16.94 34.03 -15.16
N PRO A 100 16.52 33.05 -14.35
CA PRO A 100 16.47 33.27 -12.90
C PRO A 100 17.26 32.15 -12.19
N ASN A 101 18.33 32.51 -11.49
CA ASN A 101 18.32 32.66 -10.04
C ASN A 101 17.65 31.50 -9.30
N LEU A 102 18.47 30.48 -8.99
CA LEU A 102 18.28 29.62 -7.83
C LEU A 102 18.26 30.49 -6.58
N THR A 103 17.05 30.92 -6.19
CA THR A 103 16.84 31.66 -4.96
C THR A 103 16.59 30.65 -3.86
N THR A 104 17.41 30.64 -2.82
CA THR A 104 17.05 29.98 -1.56
C THR A 104 15.78 30.65 -1.00
N GLN A 105 14.65 29.95 -1.06
CA GLN A 105 13.39 30.33 -0.46
C GLN A 105 12.96 29.25 0.55
N PRO A 106 12.39 29.63 1.70
CA PRO A 106 11.75 28.70 2.62
C PRO A 106 10.38 28.26 2.10
N ASP A 107 9.93 27.06 2.49
CA ASP A 107 8.58 26.49 2.33
C ASP A 107 7.58 27.30 1.47
N SER A 108 7.57 27.07 0.15
CA SER A 108 6.52 27.61 -0.72
C SER A 108 6.18 26.65 -1.86
N TYR A 109 4.93 26.16 -1.87
CA TYR A 109 4.27 25.35 -2.91
C TYR A 109 4.82 23.93 -3.07
N LEU A 110 4.07 22.96 -2.51
CA LEU A 110 4.25 21.55 -2.81
C LEU A 110 3.81 21.29 -4.26
N GLU A 111 4.74 21.03 -5.16
CA GLU A 111 4.40 20.26 -6.36
C GLU A 111 3.84 18.90 -5.91
N LEU A 112 2.58 18.66 -6.26
CA LEU A 112 1.93 17.36 -6.09
C LEU A 112 2.61 16.37 -7.02
N PRO A 113 3.02 15.18 -6.54
CA PRO A 113 3.67 14.19 -7.39
C PRO A 113 2.67 13.62 -8.40
N ASP A 114 3.07 13.47 -9.67
CA ASP A 114 2.23 12.81 -10.68
C ASP A 114 1.89 11.36 -10.31
N LEU A 115 2.75 10.70 -9.53
CA LEU A 115 2.45 9.37 -8.98
C LEU A 115 3.20 9.05 -7.68
N LEU A 116 2.63 8.13 -6.90
CA LEU A 116 3.12 7.66 -5.61
C LEU A 116 3.47 6.16 -5.62
N LEU A 117 4.64 5.81 -5.07
CA LEU A 117 5.08 4.42 -4.90
C LEU A 117 5.25 4.09 -3.42
N VAL A 118 4.42 3.21 -2.86
CA VAL A 118 4.53 2.79 -1.44
C VAL A 118 5.14 1.40 -1.32
N THR A 119 5.98 1.15 -0.32
CA THR A 119 6.55 -0.20 -0.12
C THR A 119 5.56 -1.18 0.49
N CYS A 120 5.58 -2.44 0.03
CA CYS A 120 5.00 -3.56 0.74
C CYS A 120 5.64 -3.74 2.13
N VAL A 121 4.98 -4.50 3.00
CA VAL A 121 5.43 -4.77 4.37
C VAL A 121 5.33 -6.26 4.69
N LYS A 122 6.06 -6.69 5.75
CA LYS A 122 6.06 -8.09 6.20
C LYS A 122 4.66 -8.57 6.60
N THR A 123 3.98 -7.85 7.49
CA THR A 123 2.68 -8.26 8.04
C THR A 123 1.57 -8.15 6.99
N LYS A 124 0.98 -9.30 6.64
CA LYS A 124 -0.11 -9.46 5.67
C LYS A 124 -1.30 -10.17 6.32
N LEU A 125 -2.46 -10.16 5.66
CA LEU A 125 -3.48 -11.19 5.85
C LEU A 125 -2.90 -12.56 5.48
N ASP A 126 -3.51 -13.60 6.02
CA ASP A 126 -3.31 -15.04 5.72
C ASP A 126 -4.22 -15.54 4.59
N VAL A 127 -5.21 -14.75 4.18
CA VAL A 127 -6.07 -15.01 3.02
C VAL A 127 -5.75 -14.09 1.83
N PRO A 128 -6.00 -14.53 0.57
CA PRO A 128 -5.85 -13.67 -0.61
C PRO A 128 -6.75 -12.44 -0.57
N ALA A 129 -6.23 -11.28 -0.98
CA ALA A 129 -6.96 -10.01 -0.97
C ALA A 129 -6.43 -9.06 -2.06
N ALA A 130 -7.13 -7.94 -2.28
CA ALA A 130 -6.57 -6.80 -3.01
C ALA A 130 -5.29 -6.33 -2.32
N ALA A 131 -4.25 -5.94 -3.08
CA ALA A 131 -2.94 -5.59 -2.53
C ALA A 131 -3.01 -4.51 -1.44
N LYS A 132 -3.88 -3.51 -1.58
CA LYS A 132 -4.11 -2.44 -0.58
C LYS A 132 -4.76 -2.91 0.74
N ASP A 133 -5.40 -4.07 0.73
CA ASP A 133 -6.04 -4.70 1.89
C ASP A 133 -5.22 -5.88 2.44
N LEU A 134 -4.37 -6.51 1.61
CA LEU A 134 -3.48 -7.60 1.99
C LEU A 134 -2.45 -7.17 3.04
N TYR A 135 -1.87 -5.98 2.93
CA TYR A 135 -0.84 -5.49 3.84
C TYR A 135 -1.46 -4.77 5.06
N ILE A 136 -1.24 -5.28 6.28
CA ILE A 136 -2.02 -4.87 7.46
C ILE A 136 -1.25 -4.12 8.55
N SER A 137 0.06 -3.87 8.35
CA SER A 137 0.88 -3.14 9.32
C SER A 137 0.46 -1.67 9.48
N GLN A 138 0.78 -1.07 10.63
CA GLN A 138 0.47 0.35 10.90
C GLN A 138 1.19 1.31 9.92
N LEU A 139 2.42 0.96 9.50
CA LEU A 139 3.14 1.71 8.47
C LEU A 139 2.37 1.67 7.14
N PHE A 140 1.92 0.49 6.71
CA PHE A 140 1.23 0.37 5.44
C PHE A 140 -0.12 1.09 5.44
N LYS A 141 -0.88 1.00 6.53
CA LYS A 141 -2.15 1.74 6.69
C LYS A 141 -1.95 3.25 6.55
N LYS A 142 -0.87 3.79 7.10
CA LYS A 142 -0.53 5.23 6.97
C LYS A 142 -0.03 5.59 5.56
N GLN A 143 0.84 4.79 4.96
CA GLN A 143 1.25 4.92 3.54
C GLN A 143 0.03 4.97 2.60
N ARG A 144 -0.88 4.00 2.77
CA ARG A 144 -2.11 3.91 1.99
C ARG A 144 -2.99 5.14 2.17
N ALA A 145 -3.30 5.53 3.41
CA ALA A 145 -4.14 6.69 3.68
C ALA A 145 -3.53 8.02 3.16
N TYR A 146 -2.20 8.15 3.18
CA TYR A 146 -1.49 9.28 2.58
C TYR A 146 -1.61 9.30 1.04
N ALA A 147 -1.56 8.12 0.40
CA ALA A 147 -1.66 7.99 -1.06
C ALA A 147 -3.10 8.11 -1.57
N GLU A 148 -4.07 7.53 -0.87
CA GLU A 148 -5.50 7.68 -1.17
C GLU A 148 -5.95 9.14 -0.99
N GLY A 149 -5.37 9.89 -0.05
CA GLY A 149 -5.65 11.32 0.21
C GLY A 149 -4.87 12.33 -0.64
N ARG A 150 -4.31 11.94 -1.80
CA ARG A 150 -3.60 12.84 -2.73
C ARG A 150 -4.18 12.90 -4.15
N SER A 151 -5.22 12.12 -4.44
CA SER A 151 -5.91 12.12 -5.75
C SER A 151 -5.01 11.82 -6.97
N VAL A 152 -3.84 11.19 -6.76
CA VAL A 152 -2.87 10.83 -7.81
C VAL A 152 -2.71 9.30 -7.93
N PRO A 153 -2.31 8.78 -9.11
CA PRO A 153 -1.90 7.39 -9.30
C PRO A 153 -0.95 6.88 -8.22
N TRP A 154 -1.29 5.76 -7.58
CA TRP A 154 -0.41 5.11 -6.62
C TRP A 154 -0.34 3.60 -6.80
N PHE A 155 0.85 3.05 -6.54
CA PHE A 155 1.18 1.63 -6.72
C PHE A 155 2.01 1.12 -5.55
N ILE A 156 2.05 -0.21 -5.38
CA ILE A 156 2.79 -0.85 -4.30
C ILE A 156 4.02 -1.56 -4.85
N LEU A 157 5.20 -1.22 -4.34
CA LEU A 157 6.44 -1.96 -4.59
C LEU A 157 6.40 -3.28 -3.82
N SER A 158 6.33 -4.39 -4.55
CA SER A 158 6.17 -5.74 -4.02
C SER A 158 7.48 -6.53 -4.15
N ALA A 159 7.98 -7.10 -3.06
CA ALA A 159 9.21 -7.89 -3.08
C ALA A 159 9.13 -9.13 -3.99
N GLU A 160 7.93 -9.71 -4.16
CA GLU A 160 7.66 -10.88 -4.99
C GLU A 160 7.32 -10.49 -6.43
N TYR A 161 6.47 -9.47 -6.58
CA TYR A 161 5.75 -9.15 -7.81
C TYR A 161 6.19 -7.84 -8.47
N GLY A 162 7.34 -7.26 -8.09
CA GLY A 162 7.84 -5.99 -8.63
C GLY A 162 6.99 -4.79 -8.22
N LEU A 163 5.93 -4.56 -8.98
CA LEU A 163 4.97 -3.48 -8.83
C LEU A 163 3.56 -4.06 -8.95
N VAL A 164 2.67 -3.72 -8.02
CA VAL A 164 1.26 -4.13 -8.06
C VAL A 164 0.34 -2.93 -7.91
N ALA A 165 -0.78 -2.94 -8.63
CA ALA A 165 -1.83 -1.95 -8.44
C ALA A 165 -2.51 -2.16 -7.07
N PRO A 166 -3.10 -1.13 -6.45
CA PRO A 166 -3.79 -1.24 -5.16
C PRO A 166 -4.86 -2.33 -5.13
N ASP A 167 -5.52 -2.57 -6.27
CA ASP A 167 -6.59 -3.55 -6.44
C ASP A 167 -6.19 -4.84 -7.19
N ASP A 168 -4.88 -5.07 -7.41
CA ASP A 168 -4.39 -6.37 -7.87
C ASP A 168 -4.64 -7.42 -6.79
N TRP A 169 -5.21 -8.58 -7.16
CA TRP A 169 -5.55 -9.64 -6.22
C TRP A 169 -4.35 -10.55 -5.97
N LEU A 170 -3.90 -10.64 -4.72
CA LEU A 170 -2.67 -11.32 -4.32
C LEU A 170 -2.93 -12.32 -3.19
N ALA A 171 -2.31 -13.50 -3.29
CA ALA A 171 -2.18 -14.40 -2.15
C ALA A 171 -1.10 -13.87 -1.18
N PRO A 172 -1.14 -14.26 0.11
CA PRO A 172 -0.01 -14.02 1.01
C PRO A 172 1.27 -14.68 0.48
N TYR A 173 2.39 -13.99 0.67
CA TYR A 173 3.71 -14.42 0.23
C TYR A 173 4.77 -13.94 1.22
N GLU A 174 5.90 -14.66 1.32
CA GLU A 174 7.05 -14.25 2.11
C GLU A 174 8.27 -14.06 1.22
N ARG A 175 8.52 -12.80 0.84
CA ARG A 175 9.78 -12.35 0.25
C ARG A 175 10.17 -10.99 0.80
N TYR A 176 11.47 -10.81 1.01
CA TYR A 176 12.07 -9.54 1.40
C TYR A 176 13.14 -9.19 0.37
N LEU A 177 12.94 -8.11 -0.39
CA LEU A 177 13.79 -7.74 -1.54
C LEU A 177 15.30 -7.66 -1.20
N PRO A 178 15.74 -7.16 -0.02
CA PRO A 178 17.16 -7.13 0.35
C PRO A 178 17.83 -8.50 0.44
N ASP A 179 17.10 -9.56 0.80
CA ASP A 179 17.64 -10.92 0.94
C ASP A 179 17.86 -11.60 -0.42
N THR A 180 17.32 -11.03 -1.50
CA THR A 180 17.45 -11.57 -2.85
C THR A 180 18.83 -11.24 -3.47
N PRO A 181 19.33 -12.04 -4.44
CA PRO A 181 20.59 -11.75 -5.12
C PRO A 181 20.60 -10.39 -5.84
N ALA A 182 21.78 -9.79 -6.03
CA ALA A 182 21.91 -8.50 -6.73
C ALA A 182 21.31 -8.53 -8.15
N ALA A 183 21.48 -9.63 -8.89
CA ALA A 183 20.87 -9.84 -10.20
C ALA A 183 19.33 -9.89 -10.14
N TYR A 184 18.75 -10.44 -9.06
CA TYR A 184 17.30 -10.41 -8.87
C TYR A 184 16.83 -8.96 -8.63
N ARG A 185 17.51 -8.19 -7.79
CA ARG A 185 17.15 -6.78 -7.54
C ARG A 185 17.24 -5.91 -8.80
N ALA A 186 18.25 -6.12 -9.64
CA ALA A 186 18.37 -5.42 -10.92
C ALA A 186 17.23 -5.79 -11.90
N ALA A 187 16.91 -7.08 -12.05
CA ALA A 187 15.80 -7.52 -12.89
C ALA A 187 14.43 -7.05 -12.34
N TRP A 188 14.26 -7.09 -11.01
CA TRP A 188 13.09 -6.58 -10.29
C TRP A 188 12.90 -5.07 -10.54
N GLY A 189 13.99 -4.29 -10.50
CA GLY A 189 14.00 -2.86 -10.73
C GLY A 189 13.53 -2.48 -12.13
N ALA A 190 14.20 -3.03 -13.14
CA ALA A 190 13.86 -2.83 -14.54
C ALA A 190 12.39 -3.21 -14.82
N TRP A 191 11.97 -4.40 -14.39
CA TRP A 191 10.61 -4.89 -14.62
C TRP A 191 9.55 -4.05 -13.89
N ALA A 192 9.83 -3.58 -12.67
CA ALA A 192 8.91 -2.74 -11.90
C ALA A 192 8.66 -1.39 -12.60
N VAL A 193 9.68 -0.80 -13.24
CA VAL A 193 9.53 0.45 -14.00
C VAL A 193 8.82 0.24 -15.34
N GLU A 194 9.14 -0.82 -16.10
CA GLU A 194 8.38 -1.14 -17.32
C GLU A 194 6.89 -1.39 -17.02
N ARG A 195 6.59 -2.08 -15.91
CA ARG A 195 5.20 -2.26 -15.47
C ARG A 195 4.56 -0.97 -14.97
N LEU A 196 5.33 -0.05 -14.38
CA LEU A 196 4.81 1.26 -13.97
C LEU A 196 4.41 2.09 -15.19
N GLU A 197 5.27 2.17 -16.20
CA GLU A 197 4.99 2.88 -17.45
C GLU A 197 3.80 2.26 -18.21
N LEU A 198 3.67 0.93 -18.21
CA LEU A 198 2.50 0.24 -18.77
C LEU A 198 1.17 0.59 -18.06
N LEU A 199 1.20 0.87 -16.76
CA LEU A 199 0.01 1.15 -15.94
C LEU A 199 -0.31 2.64 -15.79
N ALA A 200 0.70 3.51 -15.81
CA ALA A 200 0.59 4.95 -15.59
C ALA A 200 0.80 5.79 -16.87
N GLY A 201 1.12 5.15 -18.00
CA GLY A 201 1.59 5.82 -19.21
C GLY A 201 3.04 6.32 -19.09
N PRO A 202 3.58 6.99 -20.13
CA PRO A 202 4.97 7.45 -20.20
C PRO A 202 5.45 8.15 -18.93
N LEU A 203 6.69 7.88 -18.50
CA LEU A 203 7.24 8.43 -17.26
C LEU A 203 8.07 9.72 -17.45
N ASP A 204 8.36 10.08 -18.70
CA ASP A 204 9.11 11.29 -19.05
C ASP A 204 8.45 12.55 -18.50
N GLY A 205 9.23 13.37 -17.78
CA GLY A 205 8.79 14.60 -17.13
C GLY A 205 7.97 14.42 -15.85
N LYS A 206 7.59 13.20 -15.44
CA LYS A 206 6.76 12.98 -14.24
C LYS A 206 7.54 13.03 -12.93
N VAL A 207 6.91 13.56 -11.88
CA VAL A 207 7.39 13.50 -10.49
C VAL A 207 6.88 12.23 -9.81
N VAL A 208 7.80 11.34 -9.46
CA VAL A 208 7.56 10.06 -8.80
C VAL A 208 7.96 10.15 -7.32
N GLU A 209 6.98 10.21 -6.42
CA GLU A 209 7.24 10.21 -4.98
C GLU A 209 7.27 8.79 -4.41
N ILE A 210 8.38 8.39 -3.77
CA ILE A 210 8.63 7.03 -3.29
C ILE A 210 8.70 6.96 -1.78
N HIS A 211 7.80 6.17 -1.20
CA HIS A 211 7.70 5.86 0.22
C HIS A 211 8.23 4.45 0.47
N ALA A 212 9.55 4.30 0.48
CA ALA A 212 10.21 3.01 0.64
C ALA A 212 11.45 3.09 1.55
N GLY A 213 12.08 1.94 1.80
CA GLY A 213 13.41 1.87 2.39
C GLY A 213 14.49 1.97 1.32
N ALA A 214 15.69 2.43 1.69
CA ALA A 214 16.81 2.60 0.77
C ALA A 214 17.07 1.41 -0.19
N PRO A 215 16.97 0.12 0.23
CA PRO A 215 17.19 -1.02 -0.68
C PRO A 215 16.19 -1.14 -1.84
N TYR A 216 14.97 -0.62 -1.70
CA TYR A 216 13.99 -0.56 -2.79
C TYR A 216 14.27 0.63 -3.70
N ILE A 217 14.59 1.79 -3.11
CA ILE A 217 14.92 3.02 -3.85
C ILE A 217 16.17 2.78 -4.73
N SER A 218 17.23 2.22 -4.16
CA SER A 218 18.46 1.85 -4.90
C SER A 218 18.25 0.78 -5.98
N ALA A 219 17.11 0.07 -5.96
CA ALA A 219 16.78 -0.92 -6.99
C ALA A 219 15.90 -0.33 -8.10
N ILE A 220 15.28 0.85 -7.93
CA ILE A 220 14.30 1.40 -8.87
C ILE A 220 14.61 2.82 -9.38
N ALA A 221 15.34 3.63 -8.61
CA ALA A 221 15.56 5.05 -8.92
C ALA A 221 16.24 5.27 -10.28
N ASP A 222 17.36 4.58 -10.55
CA ASP A 222 18.10 4.72 -11.81
C ASP A 222 17.25 4.32 -13.03
N HIS A 223 16.34 3.36 -12.87
CA HIS A 223 15.41 2.96 -13.93
C HIS A 223 14.32 4.01 -14.18
N LEU A 224 13.81 4.67 -13.13
CA LEU A 224 12.84 5.77 -13.25
C LEU A 224 13.49 7.01 -13.89
N ILE A 225 14.69 7.38 -13.44
CA ILE A 225 15.48 8.49 -14.00
C ILE A 225 15.84 8.20 -15.46
N GLY A 226 16.19 6.95 -15.79
CA GLY A 226 16.43 6.51 -17.18
C GLY A 226 15.20 6.55 -18.10
N LYS A 227 13.99 6.70 -17.55
CA LYS A 227 12.73 6.94 -18.27
C LYS A 227 12.31 8.42 -18.27
N GLY A 228 13.16 9.33 -17.77
CA GLY A 228 12.88 10.77 -17.72
C GLY A 228 12.08 11.23 -16.50
N ALA A 229 11.85 10.37 -15.51
CA ALA A 229 11.09 10.72 -14.30
C ALA A 229 11.98 11.37 -13.22
N THR A 230 11.43 12.35 -12.49
CA THR A 230 12.05 12.95 -11.30
C THR A 230 11.66 12.14 -10.06
N VAL A 231 12.62 11.66 -9.28
CA VAL A 231 12.35 10.82 -8.09
C VAL A 231 12.43 11.65 -6.79
N VAL A 232 11.40 11.60 -5.97
CA VAL A 232 11.29 12.32 -4.68
C VAL A 232 11.12 11.33 -3.52
N ASN A 233 11.95 11.43 -2.48
CA ASN A 233 11.84 10.61 -1.27
C ASN A 233 11.60 11.49 -0.03
N ARG A 234 10.34 11.87 0.24
CA ARG A 234 10.00 12.71 1.41
C ARG A 234 10.27 12.06 2.77
N LEU A 235 10.66 10.79 2.80
CA LEU A 235 10.92 10.00 4.01
C LEU A 235 12.40 9.62 4.16
N GLU A 236 13.29 10.27 3.42
CA GLU A 236 14.74 10.09 3.52
C GLU A 236 15.24 10.40 4.94
N GLY A 237 16.21 9.62 5.43
CA GLY A 237 16.77 9.74 6.78
C GLY A 237 15.82 9.42 7.95
N LEU A 238 14.49 9.46 7.75
CA LEU A 238 13.51 9.28 8.82
C LEU A 238 13.49 7.85 9.37
N THR A 239 13.64 7.74 10.69
CA THR A 239 13.45 6.48 11.43
C THR A 239 12.01 5.98 11.33
N MET A 240 11.76 4.70 11.63
CA MET A 240 10.41 4.12 11.56
C MET A 240 9.39 4.89 12.41
N GLY A 241 9.76 5.33 13.63
CA GLY A 241 8.91 6.15 14.48
C GLY A 241 8.65 7.54 13.88
N ALA A 242 9.69 8.20 13.36
CA ALA A 242 9.57 9.50 12.72
C ALA A 242 8.68 9.44 11.46
N ARG A 243 8.76 8.36 10.66
CA ARG A 243 7.86 8.12 9.51
C ARG A 243 6.40 8.02 9.94
N LEU A 244 6.08 7.26 10.99
CA LEU A 244 4.72 7.13 11.51
C LEU A 244 4.14 8.48 12.01
N GLN A 245 4.99 9.32 12.63
CA GLN A 245 4.64 10.67 13.06
C GLN A 245 4.47 11.62 11.87
N TRP A 246 5.35 11.53 10.87
CA TRP A 246 5.30 12.38 9.67
C TRP A 246 3.97 12.22 8.93
N TYR A 247 3.45 10.99 8.77
CA TYR A 247 2.12 10.78 8.20
C TYR A 247 1.00 11.41 9.05
N ALA A 248 1.11 11.38 10.38
CA ALA A 248 0.12 12.01 11.25
C ALA A 248 0.11 13.55 11.10
N SER A 249 1.26 14.14 10.73
CA SER A 249 1.43 15.58 10.49
C SER A 249 1.21 16.01 9.03
N ASN A 250 1.24 15.07 8.08
CA ASN A 250 1.11 15.31 6.63
C ASN A 250 -0.08 14.56 6.02
N HIS A 251 -1.08 14.19 6.84
CA HIS A 251 -2.40 13.88 6.35
C HIS A 251 -3.02 15.17 5.80
N THR A 252 -2.95 15.30 4.48
CA THR A 252 -3.79 16.22 3.71
C THR A 252 -5.24 15.77 3.87
N VAL A 253 -5.90 16.29 4.89
CA VAL A 253 -7.31 16.64 4.74
C VAL A 253 -7.30 17.76 3.70
N ASP A 254 -8.01 17.55 2.60
CA ASP A 254 -8.03 18.51 1.50
C ASP A 254 -8.76 19.78 1.98
N SER A 255 -7.99 20.83 2.23
CA SER A 255 -8.50 22.16 2.57
C SER A 255 -7.82 23.20 1.67
N ASP A 256 -8.63 23.78 0.79
CA ASP A 256 -8.36 24.95 -0.06
C ASP A 256 -7.36 24.77 -1.23
N ALA A 257 -7.83 24.14 -2.31
CA ALA A 257 -7.36 24.44 -3.67
C ALA A 257 -8.38 24.18 -4.80
N ASP A 258 -9.67 24.44 -4.62
CA ASP A 258 -10.46 24.99 -5.74
C ASP A 258 -11.65 25.85 -5.30
N THR A 259 -11.83 27.00 -5.94
CA THR A 259 -12.91 27.95 -5.60
C THR A 259 -14.18 27.61 -6.38
N VAL A 260 -14.72 26.41 -6.15
CA VAL A 260 -16.06 26.01 -6.58
C VAL A 260 -16.98 26.09 -5.35
N PRO A 261 -18.20 26.67 -5.43
CA PRO A 261 -18.93 27.08 -4.23
C PRO A 261 -19.21 25.94 -3.26
N THR A 262 -19.07 26.22 -1.97
CA THR A 262 -19.45 25.35 -0.85
C THR A 262 -20.95 25.03 -0.84
N GLY A 263 -21.30 24.04 -1.64
CA GLY A 263 -22.25 23.00 -1.27
C GLY A 263 -21.66 21.70 -1.75
N GLU A 264 -21.58 20.69 -0.89
CA GLU A 264 -21.35 19.32 -1.34
C GLU A 264 -22.41 19.03 -2.40
N ARG A 265 -21.99 18.98 -3.67
CA ARG A 265 -22.88 18.52 -4.74
C ARG A 265 -22.94 17.01 -4.63
N VAL A 266 -23.75 16.57 -3.68
CA VAL A 266 -24.40 15.27 -3.66
C VAL A 266 -24.67 14.86 -5.09
N HIS A 267 -24.19 13.68 -5.44
CA HIS A 267 -24.26 13.13 -6.78
C HIS A 267 -25.68 13.28 -7.34
N GLU A 268 -25.82 13.81 -8.56
CA GLU A 268 -27.13 14.21 -9.10
C GLU A 268 -28.18 13.07 -9.12
N ALA A 269 -27.71 11.83 -9.30
CA ALA A 269 -28.53 10.64 -9.26
C ALA A 269 -28.86 10.12 -7.84
N ALA A 270 -28.23 10.62 -6.76
CA ALA A 270 -28.30 10.04 -5.43
C ALA A 270 -29.73 9.96 -4.87
N ASP A 271 -30.52 11.03 -4.92
CA ASP A 271 -31.91 11.00 -4.43
C ASP A 271 -32.79 10.04 -5.22
N SER A 272 -32.56 9.93 -6.54
CA SER A 272 -33.24 8.95 -7.40
C SER A 272 -32.83 7.51 -7.02
N PHE A 273 -31.53 7.25 -6.81
CA PHE A 273 -31.04 5.95 -6.40
C PHE A 273 -31.47 5.56 -4.99
N VAL A 274 -31.52 6.50 -4.04
CA VAL A 274 -32.13 6.27 -2.72
C VAL A 274 -33.56 5.82 -2.90
N ALA A 275 -34.41 6.60 -3.57
CA ALA A 275 -35.81 6.26 -3.79
C ALA A 275 -36.00 4.90 -4.48
N MET A 276 -35.15 4.56 -5.46
CA MET A 276 -35.20 3.27 -6.14
C MET A 276 -34.71 2.09 -5.28
N LEU A 277 -33.68 2.27 -4.45
CA LEU A 277 -33.09 1.21 -3.62
C LEU A 277 -33.88 0.98 -2.32
N THR A 278 -34.64 1.99 -1.85
CA THR A 278 -35.53 1.91 -0.68
C THR A 278 -36.95 1.38 -1.01
N ASP A 279 -37.27 1.13 -2.28
CA ASP A 279 -38.58 0.60 -2.69
C ASP A 279 -38.64 -0.94 -2.60
N GLU A 280 -39.03 -1.47 -1.43
CA GLU A 280 -39.16 -2.92 -1.22
C GLU A 280 -40.10 -3.59 -2.23
N SER A 281 -41.09 -2.87 -2.81
CA SER A 281 -42.03 -3.47 -3.77
C SER A 281 -41.36 -3.97 -5.05
N ARG A 282 -40.15 -3.44 -5.34
CA ARG A 282 -39.29 -3.84 -6.46
C ARG A 282 -38.22 -4.87 -6.08
N ALA A 283 -38.05 -5.17 -4.78
CA ALA A 283 -37.10 -6.19 -4.31
C ALA A 283 -37.68 -7.59 -4.55
N VAL A 284 -36.92 -8.45 -5.23
CA VAL A 284 -37.33 -9.82 -5.56
C VAL A 284 -36.66 -10.83 -4.63
N PRO A 285 -37.31 -11.96 -4.27
CA PRO A 285 -36.68 -13.03 -3.51
C PRO A 285 -35.37 -13.50 -4.16
N ALA A 286 -34.38 -13.88 -3.35
CA ALA A 286 -33.08 -14.33 -3.85
C ALA A 286 -33.16 -15.59 -4.75
N THR A 287 -34.18 -16.43 -4.56
CA THR A 287 -34.53 -17.54 -5.47
C THR A 287 -34.91 -17.02 -6.86
N ASP A 288 -35.92 -16.16 -6.90
CA ASP A 288 -36.54 -15.64 -8.12
C ASP A 288 -35.54 -14.78 -8.92
N PHE A 289 -34.62 -14.09 -8.24
CA PHE A 289 -33.53 -13.35 -8.88
C PHE A 289 -32.62 -14.25 -9.72
N LEU A 290 -32.35 -15.48 -9.26
CA LEU A 290 -31.55 -16.45 -10.01
C LEU A 290 -32.31 -16.97 -11.24
N GLU A 291 -33.63 -17.19 -11.13
CA GLU A 291 -34.48 -17.68 -12.21
C GLU A 291 -34.71 -16.65 -13.33
N ARG A 292 -34.83 -15.36 -12.97
CA ARG A 292 -35.00 -14.26 -13.94
C ARG A 292 -33.80 -14.07 -14.87
N GLY A 293 -32.63 -14.57 -14.50
CA GLY A 293 -31.43 -14.50 -15.32
C GLY A 293 -30.82 -13.08 -15.43
N SER A 294 -29.79 -12.97 -16.27
CA SER A 294 -28.88 -11.83 -16.30
C SER A 294 -29.35 -10.60 -17.11
N GLU A 295 -30.59 -10.57 -17.60
CA GLU A 295 -31.08 -9.51 -18.47
C GLU A 295 -31.09 -8.15 -17.74
N GLY A 296 -30.58 -7.09 -18.38
CA GLY A 296 -30.37 -5.78 -17.76
C GLY A 296 -29.29 -5.71 -16.66
N LEU A 297 -28.80 -6.84 -16.14
CA LEU A 297 -27.93 -6.92 -14.96
C LEU A 297 -26.44 -7.16 -15.27
N ARG A 298 -26.06 -7.14 -16.56
CA ARG A 298 -24.67 -7.23 -17.02
C ARG A 298 -23.93 -5.88 -17.02
N LEU A 299 -24.46 -4.91 -16.28
CA LEU A 299 -23.96 -3.54 -16.19
C LEU A 299 -23.37 -3.27 -14.78
N PRO A 300 -22.57 -2.20 -14.63
CA PRO A 300 -22.32 -1.57 -13.34
C PRO A 300 -23.61 -1.05 -12.68
N GLY A 301 -23.56 -0.75 -11.39
CA GLY A 301 -24.67 -0.14 -10.66
C GLY A 301 -24.67 -0.45 -9.16
N LEU A 302 -25.81 -0.20 -8.52
CA LEU A 302 -26.04 -0.39 -7.09
C LEU A 302 -27.07 -1.48 -6.80
N TYR A 303 -27.02 -2.05 -5.61
CA TYR A 303 -28.00 -3.01 -5.12
C TYR A 303 -28.26 -2.85 -3.63
N SER A 304 -29.46 -3.24 -3.20
CA SER A 304 -29.88 -3.32 -1.79
C SER A 304 -30.38 -4.72 -1.46
N TRP A 305 -30.06 -5.15 -0.24
CA TRP A 305 -30.49 -6.42 0.35
C TRP A 305 -31.45 -6.16 1.50
N TRP A 306 -32.55 -6.91 1.47
CA TRP A 306 -33.67 -6.78 2.39
C TRP A 306 -33.89 -8.11 3.11
N VAL A 307 -34.26 -8.07 4.38
CA VAL A 307 -34.59 -9.25 5.19
C VAL A 307 -36.05 -9.25 5.63
N ASP A 308 -36.65 -10.44 5.70
CA ASP A 308 -37.97 -10.65 6.29
C ASP A 308 -37.98 -10.60 7.84
N ASP A 309 -39.16 -10.74 8.46
CA ASP A 309 -39.29 -10.73 9.93
C ASP A 309 -38.53 -11.88 10.62
N SER A 310 -38.42 -13.05 9.98
CA SER A 310 -37.75 -14.23 10.56
C SER A 310 -36.23 -14.05 10.53
N GLY A 311 -35.68 -13.67 9.39
CA GLY A 311 -34.26 -13.41 9.26
C GLY A 311 -33.82 -12.19 10.08
N ALA A 312 -34.67 -11.18 10.25
CA ALA A 312 -34.40 -10.09 11.19
C ALA A 312 -34.25 -10.59 12.64
N SER A 313 -35.09 -11.54 13.06
CA SER A 313 -35.01 -12.19 14.38
C SER A 313 -33.73 -13.03 14.54
N ASP A 314 -33.35 -13.79 13.52
CA ASP A 314 -32.10 -14.58 13.53
C ASP A 314 -30.86 -13.67 13.63
N LEU A 315 -30.84 -12.59 12.84
CA LEU A 315 -29.76 -11.61 12.86
C LEU A 315 -29.69 -10.87 14.21
N ALA A 316 -30.83 -10.49 14.78
CA ALA A 316 -30.89 -9.84 16.08
C ALA A 316 -30.34 -10.75 17.20
N THR A 317 -30.67 -12.04 17.14
CA THR A 317 -30.18 -13.07 18.08
C THR A 317 -28.67 -13.23 18.00
N GLY A 318 -28.10 -13.32 16.79
CA GLY A 318 -26.65 -13.44 16.62
C GLY A 318 -25.86 -12.18 16.95
N LEU A 319 -26.49 -11.01 16.80
CA LEU A 319 -25.90 -9.72 17.12
C LEU A 319 -25.88 -9.41 18.63
N ASP A 320 -26.86 -9.92 19.38
CA ASP A 320 -27.25 -9.38 20.70
C ASP A 320 -27.65 -7.88 20.61
N ALA A 321 -28.37 -7.53 19.53
CA ALA A 321 -28.86 -6.18 19.27
C ALA A 321 -30.10 -6.22 18.35
N PRO A 322 -31.08 -5.30 18.49
CA PRO A 322 -32.28 -5.31 17.66
C PRO A 322 -31.96 -5.02 16.19
N ILE A 323 -32.51 -5.85 15.30
CA ILE A 323 -32.58 -5.64 13.86
C ILE A 323 -34.06 -5.68 13.46
N ALA A 324 -34.51 -4.68 12.69
CA ALA A 324 -35.83 -4.69 12.08
C ALA A 324 -35.78 -5.40 10.72
N ARG A 325 -36.91 -5.96 10.27
CA ARG A 325 -37.07 -6.32 8.85
C ARG A 325 -36.96 -5.08 7.97
N GLY A 326 -36.57 -5.29 6.72
CA GLY A 326 -36.33 -4.21 5.76
C GLY A 326 -34.92 -4.24 5.19
N LEU A 327 -34.47 -3.09 4.68
CA LEU A 327 -33.15 -2.91 4.08
C LEU A 327 -32.06 -3.03 5.15
N ILE A 328 -31.19 -4.05 5.02
CA ILE A 328 -30.09 -4.32 5.97
C ILE A 328 -28.71 -3.97 5.41
N TYR A 329 -28.53 -4.00 4.09
CA TYR A 329 -27.24 -3.77 3.44
C TYR A 329 -27.45 -3.21 2.02
N ALA A 330 -26.52 -2.37 1.56
CA ALA A 330 -26.45 -1.94 0.16
C ALA A 330 -24.99 -1.82 -0.34
N GLY A 331 -24.79 -1.73 -1.65
CA GLY A 331 -23.48 -1.41 -2.23
C GLY A 331 -23.41 -1.53 -3.74
N LEU A 332 -22.20 -1.39 -4.29
CA LEU A 332 -21.95 -1.29 -5.73
C LEU A 332 -21.37 -2.54 -6.40
N ALA A 333 -21.52 -2.59 -7.73
CA ALA A 333 -20.78 -3.44 -8.64
C ALA A 333 -20.29 -2.63 -9.86
N GLY A 334 -19.09 -2.92 -10.36
CA GLY A 334 -18.62 -2.41 -11.64
C GLY A 334 -17.98 -1.02 -11.67
N ALA A 335 -17.88 -0.33 -10.52
CA ALA A 335 -17.21 0.98 -10.45
C ALA A 335 -15.75 0.93 -10.92
N THR A 336 -15.28 2.06 -11.43
CA THR A 336 -13.89 2.32 -11.81
C THR A 336 -13.00 2.35 -10.58
N ARG A 337 -11.87 1.65 -10.67
CA ARG A 337 -10.93 1.53 -9.56
C ARG A 337 -9.93 2.67 -9.60
N TRP A 338 -10.24 3.73 -8.87
CA TRP A 338 -9.29 4.83 -8.68
C TRP A 338 -8.15 4.42 -7.74
N PRO A 339 -6.91 4.85 -8.02
CA PRO A 339 -6.53 5.79 -9.07
C PRO A 339 -6.16 5.13 -10.41
N SER A 340 -6.26 3.79 -10.54
CA SER A 340 -5.81 3.04 -11.74
C SER A 340 -6.60 3.29 -13.03
N GLY A 341 -7.72 4.05 -12.98
CA GLY A 341 -8.63 4.27 -14.10
C GLY A 341 -9.31 3.00 -14.65
N LYS A 342 -9.02 1.82 -14.08
CA LYS A 342 -9.47 0.54 -14.59
C LYS A 342 -10.92 0.27 -14.20
N ARG A 343 -11.81 0.23 -15.20
CA ARG A 343 -13.21 -0.21 -15.04
C ARG A 343 -13.25 -1.65 -14.54
N SER A 344 -14.07 -1.90 -13.51
CA SER A 344 -14.23 -3.24 -12.94
C SER A 344 -15.06 -4.12 -13.88
N THR A 345 -14.56 -5.30 -14.22
CA THR A 345 -15.29 -6.31 -15.02
C THR A 345 -16.44 -6.98 -14.27
N ASN A 346 -16.56 -6.75 -12.96
CA ASN A 346 -17.63 -7.30 -12.13
C ASN A 346 -18.94 -6.52 -12.34
N THR A 347 -20.02 -7.21 -12.73
CA THR A 347 -21.34 -6.63 -12.98
C THR A 347 -22.28 -6.84 -11.79
N LEU A 348 -23.47 -6.19 -11.79
CA LEU A 348 -24.52 -6.49 -10.81
C LEU A 348 -24.84 -7.99 -10.73
N TRP A 349 -25.00 -8.64 -11.89
CA TRP A 349 -25.24 -10.08 -11.96
C TRP A 349 -24.11 -10.90 -11.34
N LEU A 350 -22.84 -10.64 -11.71
CA LEU A 350 -21.69 -11.38 -11.19
C LEU A 350 -21.48 -11.16 -9.68
N ARG A 351 -21.71 -9.95 -9.19
CA ARG A 351 -21.65 -9.63 -7.76
C ARG A 351 -22.73 -10.38 -6.98
N ILE A 352 -23.99 -10.28 -7.41
CA ILE A 352 -25.13 -10.86 -6.67
C ILE A 352 -25.13 -12.38 -6.76
N THR A 353 -25.05 -12.93 -7.97
CA THR A 353 -25.16 -14.39 -8.15
C THR A 353 -23.85 -15.12 -7.83
N GLY A 354 -22.72 -14.60 -8.31
CA GLY A 354 -21.41 -15.25 -8.16
C GLY A 354 -20.76 -15.05 -6.80
N MET A 355 -20.88 -13.87 -6.19
CA MET A 355 -20.18 -13.55 -4.92
C MET A 355 -21.09 -13.61 -3.69
N HIS A 356 -22.36 -13.19 -3.79
CA HIS A 356 -23.29 -13.21 -2.65
C HIS A 356 -24.06 -14.53 -2.53
N LEU A 357 -24.69 -15.02 -3.61
CA LEU A 357 -25.53 -16.22 -3.59
C LEU A 357 -24.82 -17.54 -3.92
N GLY A 358 -23.65 -17.50 -4.55
CA GLY A 358 -22.85 -18.68 -4.92
C GLY A 358 -21.38 -18.62 -4.50
N GLY A 359 -20.97 -17.59 -3.76
CA GLY A 359 -19.60 -17.38 -3.30
C GLY A 359 -19.36 -17.89 -1.88
N ARG A 360 -18.10 -17.87 -1.46
CA ARG A 360 -17.70 -18.00 -0.05
C ARG A 360 -17.63 -16.64 0.65
N HIS A 361 -17.72 -16.64 1.98
CA HIS A 361 -17.55 -15.45 2.81
C HIS A 361 -16.19 -14.77 2.63
N GLU A 362 -15.14 -15.55 2.32
CA GLU A 362 -13.81 -15.09 1.91
C GLU A 362 -13.86 -14.06 0.75
N PHE A 363 -14.84 -14.20 -0.16
CA PHE A 363 -14.98 -13.37 -1.37
C PHE A 363 -16.14 -12.36 -1.31
N SER A 364 -16.90 -12.33 -0.21
CA SER A 364 -17.98 -11.37 0.00
C SER A 364 -18.01 -10.85 1.44
N THR A 365 -17.74 -9.55 1.58
CA THR A 365 -17.87 -8.83 2.86
C THR A 365 -19.29 -8.90 3.42
N PHE A 366 -20.31 -9.03 2.58
CA PHE A 366 -21.71 -9.20 3.00
C PHE A 366 -21.95 -10.61 3.57
N ARG A 367 -21.49 -11.67 2.87
CA ARG A 367 -21.54 -13.06 3.38
C ARG A 367 -20.76 -13.21 4.69
N LEU A 368 -19.56 -12.65 4.79
CA LEU A 368 -18.79 -12.62 6.04
C LEU A 368 -19.54 -11.89 7.16
N THR A 369 -20.29 -10.84 6.84
CA THR A 369 -21.11 -10.11 7.83
C THR A 369 -22.26 -10.99 8.31
N LEU A 370 -23.10 -11.53 7.41
CA LEU A 370 -24.23 -12.41 7.76
C LEU A 370 -23.77 -13.69 8.46
N GLY A 371 -22.77 -14.39 7.89
CA GLY A 371 -22.24 -15.63 8.44
C GLY A 371 -21.66 -15.47 9.84
N SER A 372 -20.94 -14.36 10.12
CA SER A 372 -20.42 -14.09 11.47
C SER A 372 -21.54 -13.91 12.51
N ILE A 373 -22.69 -13.37 12.10
CA ILE A 373 -23.87 -13.18 12.96
C ILE A 373 -24.52 -14.54 13.24
N LEU A 374 -24.82 -15.30 12.18
CA LEU A 374 -25.53 -16.59 12.30
C LEU A 374 -24.67 -17.67 12.99
N ALA A 375 -23.37 -17.69 12.77
CA ALA A 375 -22.43 -18.53 13.52
C ALA A 375 -22.39 -18.15 15.02
N SER A 376 -22.41 -16.84 15.33
CA SER A 376 -22.50 -16.36 16.71
C SER A 376 -23.83 -16.73 17.39
N ALA A 377 -24.95 -16.72 16.67
CA ALA A 377 -26.26 -17.13 17.19
C ALA A 377 -26.30 -18.61 17.61
N THR A 378 -25.52 -19.44 16.93
CA THR A 378 -25.47 -20.90 17.11
C THR A 378 -24.29 -21.38 17.95
N GLY A 379 -23.35 -20.47 18.29
CA GLY A 379 -22.14 -20.78 19.05
C GLY A 379 -21.04 -21.49 18.26
N TYR A 380 -21.15 -21.56 16.92
CA TYR A 380 -20.12 -22.14 16.07
C TYR A 380 -18.98 -21.14 15.83
N SER A 381 -17.74 -21.64 15.76
CA SER A 381 -16.54 -20.84 15.46
C SER A 381 -16.27 -20.66 13.96
N THR A 382 -17.08 -21.26 13.09
CA THR A 382 -16.88 -21.28 11.64
C THR A 382 -18.20 -21.00 10.92
N ILE A 383 -18.13 -20.29 9.79
CA ILE A 383 -19.28 -20.01 8.94
C ILE A 383 -19.59 -21.24 8.09
N ASP A 384 -20.77 -21.83 8.28
CA ASP A 384 -21.32 -22.84 7.37
C ASP A 384 -21.84 -22.14 6.11
N GLU A 385 -21.15 -22.36 4.98
CA GLU A 385 -21.49 -21.74 3.69
C GLU A 385 -22.76 -22.30 3.06
N GLU A 386 -23.11 -23.56 3.33
CA GLU A 386 -24.30 -24.20 2.78
C GLU A 386 -25.53 -23.70 3.55
N ALA A 387 -25.48 -23.73 4.88
CA ALA A 387 -26.52 -23.16 5.74
C ALA A 387 -26.69 -21.65 5.51
N LEU A 388 -25.61 -20.88 5.39
CA LEU A 388 -25.67 -19.45 5.06
C LEU A 388 -26.34 -19.22 3.69
N THR A 389 -26.03 -20.04 2.68
CA THR A 389 -26.65 -19.90 1.35
C THR A 389 -28.13 -20.26 1.35
N ALA A 390 -28.52 -21.31 2.11
CA ALA A 390 -29.92 -21.66 2.30
C ALA A 390 -30.67 -20.54 3.01
N TRP A 391 -30.13 -20.02 4.11
CA TRP A 391 -30.70 -18.91 4.87
C TRP A 391 -30.85 -17.64 4.02
N MET A 392 -29.82 -17.28 3.24
CA MET A 392 -29.88 -16.12 2.32
C MET A 392 -30.97 -16.29 1.25
N LYS A 393 -31.18 -17.49 0.72
CA LYS A 393 -32.26 -17.76 -0.26
C LYS A 393 -33.65 -17.73 0.37
N GLN A 394 -33.77 -18.13 1.63
CA GLN A 394 -35.03 -18.19 2.36
C GLN A 394 -35.50 -16.82 2.85
N HIS A 395 -34.59 -16.01 3.41
CA HIS A 395 -34.95 -14.80 4.17
C HIS A 395 -34.66 -13.48 3.46
N LEU A 396 -33.93 -13.48 2.34
CA LEU A 396 -33.53 -12.26 1.66
C LEU A 396 -34.23 -11.99 0.34
N LYS A 397 -34.56 -10.71 0.14
CA LYS A 397 -34.85 -10.13 -1.18
C LYS A 397 -33.69 -9.24 -1.62
N VAL A 398 -33.52 -9.09 -2.92
CA VAL A 398 -32.52 -8.22 -3.54
C VAL A 398 -33.18 -7.30 -4.57
N LEU A 399 -32.71 -6.06 -4.63
CA LEU A 399 -33.06 -5.07 -5.63
C LEU A 399 -31.75 -4.59 -6.25
N ALA A 400 -31.68 -4.53 -7.59
CA ALA A 400 -30.50 -4.07 -8.32
C ALA A 400 -30.89 -2.99 -9.33
N VAL A 401 -30.12 -1.91 -9.39
CA VAL A 401 -30.34 -0.75 -10.25
C VAL A 401 -29.07 -0.48 -11.07
N PRO A 402 -29.09 -0.72 -12.38
CA PRO A 402 -27.97 -0.39 -13.27
C PRO A 402 -27.62 1.10 -13.25
N TYR A 403 -26.33 1.41 -13.38
CA TYR A 403 -25.82 2.76 -13.58
C TYR A 403 -24.59 2.72 -14.48
N ASP A 404 -24.66 3.36 -15.65
CA ASP A 404 -23.66 3.18 -16.72
C ASP A 404 -22.34 3.92 -16.47
N ASP A 405 -22.36 5.02 -15.72
CA ASP A 405 -21.15 5.78 -15.38
C ASP A 405 -20.40 5.14 -14.20
N ALA A 406 -19.55 4.17 -14.55
CA ALA A 406 -18.65 3.51 -13.61
C ALA A 406 -17.64 4.47 -12.95
N ASP A 407 -17.33 5.62 -13.56
CA ASP A 407 -16.28 6.52 -13.09
C ASP A 407 -16.74 7.35 -11.88
N THR A 408 -18.04 7.65 -11.81
CA THR A 408 -18.69 8.37 -10.69
C THR A 408 -19.43 7.47 -9.70
N LEU A 409 -19.73 6.22 -10.08
CA LEU A 409 -20.47 5.23 -9.26
C LEU A 409 -19.96 5.05 -7.81
N GLY A 410 -18.67 5.26 -7.55
CA GLY A 410 -18.13 5.26 -6.19
C GLY A 410 -18.71 6.37 -5.31
N ARG A 411 -18.73 7.62 -5.81
CA ARG A 411 -19.33 8.76 -5.10
C ARG A 411 -20.84 8.59 -4.94
N LEU A 412 -21.50 8.04 -5.97
CA LEU A 412 -22.92 7.69 -5.89
C LEU A 412 -23.19 6.64 -4.80
N GLU A 413 -22.33 5.63 -4.61
CA GLU A 413 -22.43 4.69 -3.48
C GLU A 413 -22.30 5.42 -2.14
N ASP A 414 -21.27 6.26 -1.97
CA ASP A 414 -21.02 6.96 -0.71
C ASP A 414 -22.20 7.90 -0.33
N ASP A 415 -22.74 8.67 -1.28
CA ASP A 415 -23.90 9.56 -1.07
C ASP A 415 -25.20 8.78 -0.76
N VAL A 416 -25.44 7.67 -1.48
CA VAL A 416 -26.60 6.81 -1.27
C VAL A 416 -26.52 6.09 0.08
N LEU A 417 -25.36 5.57 0.44
CA LEU A 417 -25.15 4.91 1.73
C LEU A 417 -25.31 5.88 2.90
N THR A 418 -24.79 7.11 2.78
CA THR A 418 -24.97 8.18 3.77
C THR A 418 -26.44 8.49 4.02
N LYS A 419 -27.28 8.45 2.97
CA LYS A 419 -28.73 8.73 3.07
C LYS A 419 -29.56 7.53 3.55
N ILE A 420 -29.19 6.30 3.20
CA ILE A 420 -29.94 5.08 3.60
C ILE A 420 -29.51 4.57 4.99
N ASP A 421 -28.26 4.80 5.39
CA ASP A 421 -27.61 4.30 6.60
C ASP A 421 -27.82 2.79 6.90
N PRO A 422 -27.55 1.84 5.98
CA PRO A 422 -27.89 0.42 6.20
C PRO A 422 -27.17 -0.17 7.43
N PRO A 423 -27.87 -0.87 8.34
CA PRO A 423 -27.31 -1.27 9.64
C PRO A 423 -26.11 -2.22 9.55
N LEU A 424 -25.99 -3.01 8.47
CA LEU A 424 -24.90 -3.96 8.28
C LEU A 424 -23.75 -3.44 7.40
N ASN A 425 -23.87 -2.23 6.83
CA ASN A 425 -22.76 -1.59 6.12
C ASN A 425 -21.70 -1.10 7.13
N LEU A 426 -20.42 -1.31 6.81
CA LEU A 426 -19.28 -1.04 7.72
C LEU A 426 -18.21 -0.13 7.10
N LYS A 427 -17.92 -0.26 5.80
CA LYS A 427 -17.01 0.64 5.09
C LYS A 427 -17.78 1.92 4.78
N GLY A 428 -17.18 3.08 5.04
CA GLY A 428 -17.77 4.40 4.76
C GLY A 428 -18.87 4.84 5.73
N MET A 429 -19.22 4.02 6.73
CA MET A 429 -20.34 4.30 7.64
C MET A 429 -19.88 4.72 9.03
N ASP A 430 -20.65 5.60 9.66
CA ASP A 430 -20.42 6.02 11.04
C ASP A 430 -20.58 4.88 12.07
N PRO A 431 -19.80 4.89 13.16
CA PRO A 431 -19.70 3.77 14.10
C PRO A 431 -20.87 3.69 15.11
N THR A 432 -21.91 2.93 14.75
CA THR A 432 -23.03 2.57 15.64
C THR A 432 -22.69 1.39 16.58
N PRO A 433 -23.49 1.13 17.64
CA PRO A 433 -23.33 -0.08 18.48
C PRO A 433 -23.38 -1.37 17.66
N ILE A 434 -24.31 -1.47 16.71
CA ILE A 434 -24.43 -2.61 15.78
C ILE A 434 -23.15 -2.76 14.96
N ARG A 435 -22.63 -1.68 14.35
CA ARG A 435 -21.41 -1.73 13.53
C ARG A 435 -20.15 -2.07 14.33
N LYS A 436 -20.05 -1.62 15.58
CA LYS A 436 -18.99 -2.03 16.51
C LYS A 436 -19.06 -3.54 16.77
N ARG A 437 -20.24 -4.05 17.11
CA ARG A 437 -20.49 -5.47 17.38
C ARG A 437 -20.22 -6.35 16.15
N LEU A 438 -20.67 -5.95 14.96
CA LEU A 438 -20.34 -6.62 13.70
C LEU A 438 -18.83 -6.67 13.45
N THR A 439 -18.12 -5.60 13.78
CA THR A 439 -16.65 -5.54 13.63
C THR A 439 -15.94 -6.53 14.56
N GLU A 440 -16.50 -6.82 15.74
CA GLU A 440 -16.01 -7.86 16.64
C GLU A 440 -16.32 -9.27 16.08
N LEU A 441 -17.59 -9.54 15.75
CA LEU A 441 -18.01 -10.84 15.23
C LEU A 441 -17.22 -11.25 13.97
N ARG A 442 -16.97 -10.30 13.07
CA ARG A 442 -16.15 -10.48 11.86
C ARG A 442 -14.65 -10.65 12.09
N ARG A 443 -14.14 -10.51 13.32
CA ARG A 443 -12.74 -10.87 13.66
C ARG A 443 -12.62 -12.32 14.12
N ASN A 444 -13.71 -12.89 14.65
CA ASN A 444 -13.72 -14.24 15.21
C ASN A 444 -13.96 -15.32 14.13
N HIS A 445 -14.47 -14.93 12.96
CA HIS A 445 -14.87 -15.81 11.85
C HIS A 445 -14.20 -15.37 10.54
N ARG A 446 -12.90 -15.05 10.60
CA ARG A 446 -12.17 -14.37 9.53
C ARG A 446 -11.02 -15.21 9.00
#